data_AF-A0A3M0WIA5-F1
#
_entry.id   AF-A0A3M0WIA5-F1
#
_cell.length_a   1.000
_cell.length_b   1.000
_cell.length_c   1.000
_cell.angle_alpha   90.00
_cell.angle_beta   90.00
_cell.angle_gamma   90.00
#
_symmetry.space_group_name_H-M   'P 1'
#
loop_
_entity.id
_entity.type
_entity.pdbx_description
1 polymer ?
#
loop_
_entity_poly.entity_id
_entity_poly.type
_entity_poly.pdbx_seq_one_letter_code
_entity_poly.pdbx_strand_id
1 'polypeptide(L)'
;FNKKDYARLTLDITTHNHKDNANNGKELMMKVKHFYLYKDLSSFVPYTGFEIGVVHTPWLDYEEHSGWWYRSISKTFYEASDGAHMLPSADAGIDFKTKTNYLSAEYGIFDGEGYDNYGRNNGFPNKQSLEGRITYHVFGNGKKHLNQKENYLNVSIHAVDNIKYQGQKDLKIYQIHAVYNQPLFLLAGQFIKSKWQGNDEKSGNGYSFNFEVRPVNNFALFGRYDNWNSEDNKNDRNEYLYGVAWSMNKHVKWIINGITTKYKNNKDKDYTKYMFTAEVHF
;
A
#
# COMPACT_ATOMS: atom_id res chain seq x y z
N PHE A 1 16.10 11.42 8.47
CA PHE A 1 15.27 11.46 9.68
C PHE A 1 14.77 12.87 9.87
N ASN A 2 13.48 13.07 10.17
CA ASN A 2 12.96 14.41 10.37
C ASN A 2 13.47 14.92 11.73
N LYS A 3 14.23 16.01 11.73
CA LYS A 3 14.93 16.52 12.92
C LYS A 3 14.05 17.42 13.80
N LYS A 4 12.77 17.55 13.46
CA LYS A 4 11.84 18.49 14.09
C LYS A 4 10.54 17.77 14.38
N ASP A 5 9.95 18.10 15.52
CA ASP A 5 8.60 17.71 15.86
C ASP A 5 7.63 18.45 14.93
N TYR A 6 6.58 17.77 14.50
CA TYR A 6 5.57 18.34 13.61
C TYR A 6 4.22 17.68 13.80
N ALA A 7 3.16 18.38 13.40
CA ALA A 7 1.85 17.80 13.18
C ALA A 7 1.61 17.69 11.66
N ARG A 8 0.96 16.62 11.23
CA ARG A 8 0.56 16.46 9.81
C ARG A 8 -0.94 16.22 9.72
N LEU A 9 -1.57 16.93 8.80
CA LEU A 9 -2.93 16.71 8.34
C LEU A 9 -2.90 16.32 6.87
N THR A 10 -3.64 15.29 6.48
CA THR A 10 -3.86 14.92 5.09
C THR A 10 -5.32 14.54 4.91
N LEU A 11 -5.95 15.14 3.90
CA LEU A 11 -7.34 14.94 3.55
C LEU A 11 -7.43 14.04 2.33
N ASP A 12 -8.45 13.19 2.30
CA ASP A 12 -8.78 12.32 1.17
C ASP A 12 -10.20 12.66 0.70
N ILE A 13 -10.38 12.77 -0.61
CA ILE A 13 -11.68 13.08 -1.21
C ILE A 13 -12.14 11.86 -1.97
N THR A 14 -13.28 11.32 -1.56
CA THR A 14 -13.89 10.14 -2.17
C THR A 14 -15.34 10.43 -2.53
N THR A 15 -15.93 9.55 -3.33
CA THR A 15 -17.37 9.59 -3.61
C THR A 15 -18.08 8.50 -2.81
N HIS A 16 -19.22 8.81 -2.22
CA HIS A 16 -20.10 7.85 -1.57
C HIS A 16 -21.52 7.96 -2.11
N ASN A 17 -22.29 6.87 -2.01
CA ASN A 17 -23.72 6.93 -2.32
C ASN A 17 -24.39 7.93 -1.39
N HIS A 18 -25.35 8.69 -1.92
CA HIS A 18 -26.10 9.68 -1.17
C HIS A 18 -26.70 9.05 0.10
N LYS A 19 -26.53 9.72 1.24
CA LYS A 19 -26.79 9.16 2.58
C LYS A 19 -28.23 8.65 2.77
N ASP A 20 -29.20 9.34 2.18
CA ASP A 20 -30.62 9.03 2.33
C ASP A 20 -31.14 8.00 1.30
N ASN A 21 -30.56 7.95 0.10
CA ASN A 21 -30.96 7.01 -0.94
C ASN A 21 -29.85 6.80 -1.97
N ALA A 22 -29.34 5.57 -2.10
CA ALA A 22 -28.27 5.25 -3.04
C ALA A 22 -28.63 5.50 -4.52
N ASN A 23 -29.92 5.57 -4.85
CA ASN A 23 -30.38 5.88 -6.21
C ASN A 23 -30.28 7.38 -6.55
N ASN A 24 -30.07 8.25 -5.57
CA ASN A 24 -29.92 9.70 -5.78
C ASN A 24 -28.50 10.07 -6.29
N GLY A 25 -27.66 9.08 -6.58
CA GLY A 25 -26.32 9.27 -7.10
C GLY A 25 -25.25 9.31 -6.02
N LYS A 26 -24.07 9.82 -6.40
CA LYS A 26 -22.89 9.89 -5.54
C LYS A 26 -22.61 11.31 -5.09
N GLU A 27 -22.27 11.47 -3.83
CA GLU A 27 -21.85 12.72 -3.20
C GLU A 27 -20.33 12.71 -2.95
N LEU A 28 -19.73 13.90 -2.95
CA LEU A 28 -18.33 14.07 -2.53
C LEU A 28 -18.25 14.05 -1.01
N MET A 29 -17.35 13.23 -0.49
CA MET A 29 -17.05 13.12 0.93
C MET A 29 -15.58 13.40 1.16
N MET A 30 -15.30 14.30 2.10
CA MET A 30 -13.94 14.56 2.57
C MET A 30 -13.69 13.77 3.85
N LYS A 31 -12.58 13.04 3.88
CA LYS A 31 -12.13 12.22 5.00
C LYS A 31 -10.77 12.71 5.50
N VAL A 32 -10.53 12.55 6.79
CA VAL A 32 -9.19 12.72 7.36
C VAL A 32 -8.45 11.40 7.20
N LYS A 33 -7.44 11.38 6.32
CA LYS A 33 -6.62 10.19 6.08
C LYS A 33 -5.43 10.10 7.03
N HIS A 34 -4.78 11.24 7.30
CA HIS A 34 -3.71 11.32 8.30
C HIS A 34 -3.95 12.52 9.21
N PHE A 35 -3.83 12.29 10.51
CA PHE A 35 -3.81 13.33 11.52
C PHE A 35 -2.96 12.84 12.70
N TYR A 36 -1.69 13.22 12.73
CA TYR A 36 -0.75 12.71 13.72
C TYR A 36 0.27 13.74 14.17
N LEU A 37 0.82 13.48 15.34
CA LEU A 37 2.00 14.15 15.89
C LEU A 37 3.21 13.26 15.69
N TYR A 38 4.30 13.85 15.23
CA TYR A 38 5.60 13.19 15.15
C TYR A 38 6.55 13.75 16.20
N LYS A 39 7.33 12.85 16.81
CA LYS A 39 8.42 13.23 17.71
C LYS A 39 9.65 12.37 17.49
N ASP A 40 10.81 13.01 17.47
CA ASP A 40 12.09 12.33 17.45
C ASP A 40 12.40 11.73 18.83
N LEU A 41 12.76 10.45 18.87
CA LEU A 41 13.17 9.71 20.07
C LEU A 41 14.64 9.28 20.01
N SER A 42 15.41 9.83 19.07
CA SER A 42 16.80 9.45 18.84
C SER A 42 17.70 9.61 20.06
N SER A 43 17.33 10.43 21.05
CA SER A 43 18.05 10.57 22.32
C SER A 43 17.90 9.37 23.26
N PHE A 44 16.84 8.56 23.10
CA PHE A 44 16.56 7.40 23.94
C PHE A 44 16.77 6.09 23.17
N VAL A 45 16.27 6.04 21.94
CA VAL A 45 16.42 4.90 21.03
C VAL A 45 17.07 5.42 19.75
N PRO A 46 18.35 5.09 19.49
CA PRO A 46 19.08 5.65 18.36
C PRO A 46 18.33 5.52 17.03
N TYR A 47 18.32 6.62 16.26
CA TYR A 47 17.73 6.70 14.91
C TYR A 47 16.23 6.37 14.83
N THR A 48 15.50 6.57 15.94
CA THR A 48 14.10 6.20 16.06
C THR A 48 13.22 7.42 16.37
N GLY A 49 12.07 7.49 15.74
CA GLY A 49 11.00 8.46 16.02
C GLY A 49 9.68 7.74 16.10
N PHE A 50 8.64 8.43 16.58
CA PHE A 50 7.30 7.88 16.59
C PHE A 50 6.26 8.85 16.03
N GLU A 51 5.17 8.29 15.52
CA GLU A 51 3.96 8.98 15.12
C GLU A 51 2.80 8.50 16.01
N ILE A 52 1.93 9.41 16.46
CA ILE A 52 0.71 9.07 17.21
C ILE A 52 -0.50 9.83 16.66
N GLY A 53 -1.62 9.15 16.48
CA GLY A 53 -2.84 9.67 15.86
C GLY A 53 -3.31 8.75 14.74
N VAL A 54 -3.90 9.30 13.67
CA VAL A 54 -4.15 8.55 12.42
C VAL A 54 -2.88 8.62 11.57
N VAL A 55 -2.12 7.53 11.62
CA VAL A 55 -0.74 7.40 11.13
C VAL A 55 -0.67 6.46 9.93
N HIS A 56 0.49 6.41 9.28
CA HIS A 56 0.72 5.45 8.20
C HIS A 56 0.88 4.04 8.76
N THR A 57 0.36 3.04 8.05
CA THR A 57 0.66 1.64 8.34
C THR A 57 2.04 1.27 7.78
N PRO A 58 2.84 0.44 8.48
CA PRO A 58 4.18 0.07 8.09
C PRO A 58 4.37 -0.43 6.65
N TRP A 59 3.38 -1.03 6.00
CA TRP A 59 3.62 -1.58 4.65
C TRP A 59 3.42 -0.60 3.49
N LEU A 60 2.23 -0.01 3.39
CA LEU A 60 1.75 0.56 2.12
C LEU A 60 2.54 1.76 1.62
N ASP A 61 2.86 2.70 2.50
CA ASP A 61 3.69 3.85 2.13
C ASP A 61 5.06 3.40 1.58
N TYR A 62 5.64 2.34 2.12
CA TYR A 62 6.91 1.83 1.63
C TYR A 62 6.80 1.15 0.27
N GLU A 63 5.78 0.34 0.04
CA GLU A 63 5.60 -0.36 -1.25
C GLU A 63 5.42 0.64 -2.40
N GLU A 64 4.61 1.68 -2.18
CA GLU A 64 4.36 2.78 -3.13
C GLU A 64 5.63 3.55 -3.52
N HIS A 65 6.54 3.72 -2.56
CA HIS A 65 7.77 4.49 -2.74
C HIS A 65 9.00 3.62 -2.98
N SER A 66 8.85 2.31 -3.18
CA SER A 66 9.98 1.42 -3.42
C SER A 66 9.79 0.50 -4.62
N GLY A 67 8.59 -0.05 -4.83
CA GLY A 67 8.33 -1.08 -5.85
C GLY A 67 7.18 -0.76 -6.80
N TRP A 68 6.30 0.20 -6.48
CA TRP A 68 5.14 0.54 -7.31
C TRP A 68 4.86 2.05 -7.39
N TRP A 69 5.47 2.73 -8.38
CA TRP A 69 5.38 4.18 -8.55
C TRP A 69 4.08 4.71 -9.17
N TYR A 70 3.14 3.84 -9.53
CA TYR A 70 1.96 4.19 -10.32
C TYR A 70 0.66 4.02 -9.53
N ARG A 71 0.68 4.44 -8.26
CA ARG A 71 -0.49 4.39 -7.38
C ARG A 71 -1.70 5.17 -7.94
N SER A 72 -1.45 6.21 -8.74
CA SER A 72 -2.49 7.03 -9.37
C SER A 72 -3.41 6.26 -10.32
N ILE A 73 -2.94 5.16 -10.91
CA ILE A 73 -3.74 4.31 -11.81
C ILE A 73 -4.18 3.01 -11.15
N SER A 74 -3.43 2.49 -10.18
CA SER A 74 -3.82 1.30 -9.44
C SER A 74 -3.13 1.26 -8.09
N LYS A 75 -3.88 0.89 -7.05
CA LYS A 75 -3.35 0.59 -5.71
C LYS A 75 -2.31 -0.51 -5.80
N THR A 76 -1.48 -0.66 -4.77
CA THR A 76 -0.50 -1.75 -4.72
C THR A 76 -1.18 -3.12 -4.62
N PHE A 77 -0.46 -4.21 -4.90
CA PHE A 77 -1.03 -5.56 -4.82
C PHE A 77 -1.62 -5.85 -3.43
N TYR A 78 -0.96 -5.38 -2.36
CA TYR A 78 -1.44 -5.54 -0.99
C TYR A 78 -2.84 -4.96 -0.77
N GLU A 79 -3.15 -3.79 -1.35
CA GLU A 79 -4.39 -3.05 -1.08
C GLU A 79 -5.45 -3.18 -2.18
N ALA A 80 -5.07 -3.44 -3.43
CA ALA A 80 -5.99 -3.48 -4.55
C ALA A 80 -7.11 -4.52 -4.32
N SER A 81 -8.35 -4.14 -4.63
CA SER A 81 -9.51 -5.05 -4.51
C SER A 81 -9.35 -6.30 -5.35
N ASP A 82 -8.79 -6.13 -6.55
CA ASP A 82 -8.47 -7.21 -7.47
C ASP A 82 -7.06 -7.80 -7.22
N GLY A 83 -6.31 -7.30 -6.23
CA GLY A 83 -5.03 -7.83 -5.76
C GLY A 83 -5.16 -8.80 -4.58
N ALA A 84 -4.47 -8.56 -3.47
CA ALA A 84 -4.63 -9.31 -2.23
C ALA A 84 -5.78 -8.75 -1.36
N HIS A 85 -6.05 -7.43 -1.42
CA HIS A 85 -7.12 -6.76 -0.68
C HIS A 85 -7.03 -6.92 0.85
N MET A 86 -5.86 -6.63 1.41
CA MET A 86 -5.54 -6.86 2.83
C MET A 86 -6.04 -5.72 3.75
N LEU A 87 -5.18 -4.76 4.05
CA LEU A 87 -5.42 -3.64 4.96
C LEU A 87 -5.15 -2.29 4.27
N PRO A 88 -5.76 -1.18 4.73
CA PRO A 88 -5.56 0.15 4.15
C PRO A 88 -4.26 0.81 4.62
N SER A 89 -3.91 1.95 4.01
CA SER A 89 -2.60 2.61 4.20
C SER A 89 -2.44 3.41 5.50
N ALA A 90 -3.51 3.53 6.29
CA ALA A 90 -3.52 4.37 7.48
C ALA A 90 -4.49 3.83 8.53
N ASP A 91 -4.11 4.01 9.79
CA ASP A 91 -4.89 3.60 10.95
C ASP A 91 -4.50 4.43 12.18
N ALA A 92 -5.31 4.40 13.21
CA ALA A 92 -5.17 5.14 14.45
C ALA A 92 -4.35 4.28 15.39
N GLY A 93 -3.31 4.88 15.92
CA GLY A 93 -2.39 4.14 16.74
C GLY A 93 -1.13 4.92 17.04
N ILE A 94 -0.11 4.15 17.36
CA ILE A 94 1.25 4.60 17.54
C ILE A 94 2.15 3.76 16.64
N ASP A 95 2.99 4.44 15.87
CA ASP A 95 3.96 3.82 14.97
C ASP A 95 5.38 4.31 15.29
N PHE A 96 6.34 3.39 15.28
CA PHE A 96 7.74 3.65 15.54
C PHE A 96 8.55 3.38 14.29
N LYS A 97 9.37 4.36 13.89
CA LYS A 97 10.22 4.28 12.69
C LYS A 97 11.67 4.31 13.09
N THR A 98 12.46 3.33 12.71
CA THR A 98 13.92 3.31 12.88
C THR A 98 14.60 3.30 11.51
N LYS A 99 15.55 4.20 11.26
CA LYS A 99 16.27 4.25 9.96
C LYS A 99 17.78 4.42 10.10
N THR A 100 18.52 3.39 9.71
CA THR A 100 19.97 3.42 9.50
C THR A 100 20.30 3.37 8.01
N ASN A 101 21.58 3.35 7.63
CA ASN A 101 21.94 3.24 6.22
C ASN A 101 21.54 1.87 5.63
N TYR A 102 21.71 0.79 6.39
CA TYR A 102 21.54 -0.58 5.89
C TYR A 102 20.27 -1.28 6.41
N LEU A 103 19.60 -0.69 7.39
CA LEU A 103 18.40 -1.26 8.02
C LEU A 103 17.38 -0.16 8.26
N SER A 104 16.13 -0.41 7.86
CA SER A 104 14.98 0.33 8.38
C SER A 104 13.97 -0.63 8.98
N ALA A 105 13.31 -0.17 10.04
CA ALA A 105 12.23 -0.89 10.69
C ALA A 105 11.08 0.08 10.96
N GLU A 106 9.87 -0.43 10.90
CA GLU A 106 8.65 0.29 11.20
C GLU A 106 7.71 -0.67 11.92
N TYR A 107 7.17 -0.31 13.07
CA TYR A 107 6.32 -1.18 13.86
C TYR A 107 5.40 -0.37 14.76
N GLY A 108 4.18 -0.84 14.93
CA GLY A 108 3.18 -0.09 15.66
C GLY A 108 2.02 -0.92 16.16
N ILE A 109 1.22 -0.29 17.02
CA ILE A 109 -0.05 -0.81 17.51
C ILE A 109 -1.14 0.10 16.96
N PHE A 110 -2.12 -0.49 16.30
CA PHE A 110 -3.18 0.18 15.56
C PHE A 110 -4.56 -0.31 16.00
N ASP A 111 -5.61 0.41 15.60
CA ASP A 111 -7.00 0.04 15.85
C ASP A 111 -7.49 -1.15 14.99
N GLY A 112 -6.73 -1.52 13.94
CA GLY A 112 -6.85 -2.75 13.16
C GLY A 112 -7.83 -2.69 11.98
N GLU A 113 -8.77 -1.75 11.99
CA GLU A 113 -9.77 -1.65 10.92
C GLU A 113 -9.42 -0.57 9.88
N GLY A 114 -8.45 0.29 10.17
CA GLY A 114 -8.04 1.38 9.30
C GLY A 114 -8.97 2.59 9.30
N TYR A 115 -8.46 3.68 8.72
CA TYR A 115 -9.10 5.00 8.81
C TYR A 115 -10.51 5.11 8.20
N ASP A 116 -10.84 4.23 7.25
CA ASP A 116 -12.16 4.19 6.61
C ASP A 116 -13.25 3.59 7.50
N ASN A 117 -12.87 2.92 8.59
CA ASN A 117 -13.78 2.18 9.45
C ASN A 117 -13.95 2.81 10.85
N TYR A 118 -13.47 4.06 11.07
CA TYR A 118 -13.75 4.77 12.32
C TYR A 118 -15.24 4.96 12.55
N GLY A 119 -15.70 4.56 13.74
CA GLY A 119 -17.09 4.74 14.15
C GLY A 119 -18.08 3.82 13.43
N ARG A 120 -17.63 2.74 12.79
CA ARG A 120 -18.54 1.75 12.20
C ARG A 120 -19.42 1.13 13.29
N ASN A 121 -20.72 1.31 13.17
CA ASN A 121 -21.72 0.69 14.05
C ASN A 121 -22.10 -0.71 13.55
N ASN A 122 -21.11 -1.61 13.46
CA ASN A 122 -21.34 -2.99 13.01
C ASN A 122 -21.59 -3.97 14.16
N GLY A 123 -21.75 -3.46 15.39
CA GLY A 123 -21.95 -4.30 16.58
C GLY A 123 -20.69 -4.94 17.17
N PHE A 124 -19.52 -4.74 16.56
CA PHE A 124 -18.23 -5.25 17.06
C PHE A 124 -17.27 -4.10 17.34
N PRO A 125 -16.72 -3.97 18.56
CA PRO A 125 -15.70 -2.97 18.84
C PRO A 125 -14.40 -3.33 18.12
N ASN A 126 -13.73 -2.32 17.58
CA ASN A 126 -12.39 -2.47 16.98
C ASN A 126 -11.40 -3.02 18.02
N LYS A 127 -10.41 -3.76 17.52
CA LYS A 127 -9.46 -4.51 18.34
C LYS A 127 -8.06 -4.33 17.78
N GLN A 128 -7.09 -4.37 18.68
CA GLN A 128 -5.74 -3.93 18.37
C GLN A 128 -5.11 -4.80 17.27
N SER A 129 -4.37 -4.15 16.39
CA SER A 129 -3.49 -4.76 15.42
C SER A 129 -2.04 -4.44 15.73
N LEU A 130 -1.17 -5.44 15.67
CA LEU A 130 0.27 -5.29 15.68
C LEU A 130 0.77 -5.45 14.25
N GLU A 131 1.41 -4.42 13.71
CA GLU A 131 2.01 -4.46 12.37
C GLU A 131 3.49 -4.11 12.46
N GLY A 132 4.32 -4.78 11.66
CA GLY A 132 5.75 -4.52 11.61
C GLY A 132 6.39 -4.87 10.28
N ARG A 133 7.29 -3.99 9.82
CA ARG A 133 8.13 -4.14 8.63
C ARG A 133 9.59 -4.00 9.00
N ILE A 134 10.44 -4.89 8.49
CA ILE A 134 11.91 -4.75 8.53
C ILE A 134 12.42 -4.78 7.11
N THR A 135 13.35 -3.88 6.77
CA THR A 135 13.95 -3.79 5.44
C THR A 135 15.47 -3.68 5.54
N TYR A 136 16.14 -4.58 4.82
CA TYR A 136 17.57 -4.52 4.58
C TYR A 136 17.86 -3.75 3.29
N HIS A 137 18.69 -2.73 3.38
CA HIS A 137 19.08 -1.84 2.29
C HIS A 137 20.50 -2.19 1.84
N VAL A 138 20.63 -3.05 0.84
CA VAL A 138 21.93 -3.62 0.41
C VAL A 138 22.94 -2.53 0.06
N PHE A 139 22.48 -1.42 -0.53
CA PHE A 139 23.36 -0.31 -0.96
C PHE A 139 23.44 0.86 0.03
N GLY A 140 22.98 0.70 1.27
CA GLY A 140 23.20 1.72 2.29
C GLY A 140 22.33 2.98 2.16
N ASN A 141 21.18 2.88 1.49
CA ASN A 141 20.27 4.00 1.21
C ASN A 141 19.08 4.12 2.19
N GLY A 142 19.05 3.39 3.30
CA GLY A 142 17.91 3.34 4.23
C GLY A 142 17.55 4.66 4.92
N LYS A 143 18.45 5.66 4.93
CA LYS A 143 18.15 7.01 5.43
C LYS A 143 17.58 7.97 4.36
N LYS A 144 17.66 7.59 3.08
CA LYS A 144 17.24 8.42 1.95
C LYS A 144 15.77 8.18 1.61
N HIS A 145 15.15 9.19 1.02
CA HIS A 145 13.89 8.99 0.33
C HIS A 145 14.21 8.38 -1.03
N LEU A 146 13.69 7.19 -1.32
CA LEU A 146 13.95 6.48 -2.57
C LEU A 146 13.38 7.27 -3.76
N ASN A 147 14.03 7.10 -4.91
CA ASN A 147 13.65 7.75 -6.17
C ASN A 147 13.96 6.79 -7.33
N GLN A 148 13.12 6.81 -8.36
CA GLN A 148 13.31 6.18 -9.66
C GLN A 148 14.73 6.32 -10.25
N LYS A 149 15.42 7.43 -10.03
CA LYS A 149 16.78 7.69 -10.56
C LYS A 149 17.93 7.15 -9.71
N GLU A 150 17.67 6.56 -8.55
CA GLU A 150 18.72 6.06 -7.64
C GLU A 150 18.96 4.55 -7.80
N ASN A 151 20.16 4.08 -7.46
CA ASN A 151 20.43 2.65 -7.35
C ASN A 151 20.04 2.16 -5.94
N TYR A 152 19.12 1.20 -5.87
CA TYR A 152 18.77 0.55 -4.62
C TYR A 152 18.42 -0.93 -4.80
N LEU A 153 18.82 -1.74 -3.83
CA LEU A 153 18.37 -3.11 -3.66
C LEU A 153 17.89 -3.25 -2.22
N ASN A 154 16.60 -3.53 -2.06
CA ASN A 154 15.99 -3.69 -0.75
C ASN A 154 15.33 -5.07 -0.64
N VAL A 155 15.45 -5.68 0.53
CA VAL A 155 14.72 -6.90 0.90
C VAL A 155 13.95 -6.61 2.17
N SER A 156 12.65 -6.87 2.14
CA SER A 156 11.72 -6.51 3.21
C SER A 156 10.91 -7.72 3.64
N ILE A 157 10.70 -7.81 4.96
CA ILE A 157 9.70 -8.69 5.56
C ILE A 157 8.66 -7.82 6.26
N HIS A 158 7.42 -8.27 6.21
CA HIS A 158 6.28 -7.59 6.81
C HIS A 158 5.33 -8.62 7.45
N ALA A 159 4.82 -8.29 8.63
CA ALA A 159 3.89 -9.14 9.36
C ALA A 159 2.82 -8.31 10.07
N VAL A 160 1.62 -8.87 10.14
CA VAL A 160 0.46 -8.32 10.84
C VAL A 160 -0.16 -9.40 11.73
N ASP A 161 -0.50 -9.04 12.96
CA ASP A 161 -1.42 -9.80 13.82
C ASP A 161 -2.55 -8.87 14.28
N ASN A 162 -3.70 -9.01 13.64
CA ASN A 162 -4.87 -8.18 13.89
C ASN A 162 -5.90 -8.97 14.69
N ILE A 163 -6.00 -8.62 15.98
CA ILE A 163 -6.75 -9.40 16.98
C ILE A 163 -8.24 -9.25 16.71
N LYS A 164 -8.98 -10.35 16.54
CA LYS A 164 -10.43 -10.33 16.29
C LYS A 164 -10.85 -9.30 15.22
N TYR A 165 -10.16 -9.33 14.08
CA TYR A 165 -10.50 -8.50 12.92
C TYR A 165 -11.99 -8.65 12.56
N GLN A 166 -12.67 -7.52 12.39
CA GLN A 166 -14.12 -7.39 12.18
C GLN A 166 -14.98 -8.08 13.25
N GLY A 167 -14.47 -8.18 14.48
CA GLY A 167 -15.14 -8.83 15.60
C GLY A 167 -15.10 -10.36 15.58
N GLN A 168 -14.36 -10.96 14.65
CA GLN A 168 -14.33 -12.40 14.42
C GLN A 168 -13.04 -13.04 14.93
N LYS A 169 -12.27 -13.67 14.03
CA LYS A 169 -10.97 -14.28 14.31
C LYS A 169 -9.83 -13.34 13.96
N ASP A 170 -8.66 -13.68 14.46
CA ASP A 170 -7.45 -12.95 14.15
C ASP A 170 -7.13 -13.05 12.65
N LEU A 171 -6.78 -11.91 12.06
CA LEU A 171 -6.21 -11.83 10.72
C LEU A 171 -4.68 -11.77 10.86
N LYS A 172 -4.00 -12.75 10.27
CA LYS A 172 -2.54 -12.82 10.25
C LYS A 172 -2.04 -12.69 8.83
N ILE A 173 -1.06 -11.81 8.62
CA ILE A 173 -0.45 -11.58 7.31
C ILE A 173 1.06 -11.74 7.45
N TYR A 174 1.67 -12.42 6.48
CA TYR A 174 3.11 -12.54 6.33
C TYR A 174 3.49 -12.23 4.90
N GLN A 175 4.52 -11.42 4.73
CA GLN A 175 4.93 -10.93 3.43
C GLN A 175 6.44 -10.83 3.34
N ILE A 176 6.95 -11.19 2.15
CA ILE A 176 8.32 -10.91 1.73
C ILE A 176 8.28 -10.12 0.43
N HIS A 177 9.18 -9.17 0.29
CA HIS A 177 9.31 -8.33 -0.89
C HIS A 177 10.78 -8.05 -1.16
N ALA A 178 11.14 -8.03 -2.43
CA ALA A 178 12.44 -7.58 -2.88
C ALA A 178 12.26 -6.62 -4.05
N VAL A 179 13.06 -5.56 -4.07
CA VAL A 179 13.07 -4.61 -5.16
C VAL A 179 14.50 -4.22 -5.52
N TYR A 180 14.78 -4.23 -6.81
CA TYR A 180 15.98 -3.67 -7.40
C TYR A 180 15.60 -2.55 -8.36
N ASN A 181 16.17 -1.37 -8.15
CA ASN A 181 16.01 -0.22 -9.03
C ASN A 181 17.38 0.34 -9.41
N GLN A 182 17.46 0.76 -10.67
CA GLN A 182 18.55 1.56 -11.22
C GLN A 182 17.99 2.53 -12.27
N PRO A 183 18.69 3.59 -12.70
CA PRO A 183 18.14 4.60 -13.60
C PRO A 183 17.39 4.06 -14.84
N LEU A 184 17.84 2.96 -15.43
CA LEU A 184 17.22 2.36 -16.62
C LEU A 184 15.97 1.52 -16.31
N PHE A 185 15.90 0.84 -15.16
CA PHE A 185 14.78 -0.06 -14.88
C PHE A 185 14.54 -0.32 -13.39
N LEU A 186 13.34 -0.81 -13.09
CA LEU A 186 12.93 -1.34 -11.80
C LEU A 186 12.38 -2.76 -11.98
N LEU A 187 12.74 -3.65 -11.06
CA LEU A 187 12.12 -4.96 -10.88
C LEU A 187 11.75 -5.11 -9.41
N ALA A 188 10.49 -5.43 -9.12
CA ALA A 188 10.04 -5.71 -7.76
C ALA A 188 9.19 -6.99 -7.74
N GLY A 189 9.31 -7.75 -6.67
CA GLY A 189 8.52 -8.96 -6.47
C GLY A 189 8.15 -9.12 -5.01
N GLN A 190 6.95 -9.65 -4.76
CA GLN A 190 6.47 -9.94 -3.42
C GLN A 190 5.64 -11.21 -3.38
N PHE A 191 5.61 -11.82 -2.21
CA PHE A 191 4.71 -12.91 -1.87
C PHE A 191 4.03 -12.58 -0.55
N ILE A 192 2.71 -12.78 -0.52
CA ILE A 192 1.85 -12.56 0.64
C ILE A 192 1.18 -13.88 0.98
N LYS A 193 1.16 -14.20 2.26
CA LYS A 193 0.31 -15.25 2.83
C LYS A 193 -0.52 -14.64 3.94
N SER A 194 -1.82 -14.87 3.89
CA SER A 194 -2.76 -14.40 4.89
C SER A 194 -3.58 -15.57 5.42
N LYS A 195 -3.95 -15.47 6.69
CA LYS A 195 -4.84 -16.41 7.35
C LYS A 195 -5.86 -15.62 8.14
N TRP A 196 -7.12 -15.81 7.79
CA TRP A 196 -8.28 -15.32 8.52
C TRP A 196 -9.28 -16.46 8.73
N GLN A 197 -10.54 -16.13 9.05
CA GLN A 197 -11.55 -17.09 9.40
C GLN A 197 -11.92 -18.02 8.23
N GLY A 198 -11.59 -19.31 8.33
CA GLY A 198 -12.10 -20.34 7.43
C GLY A 198 -11.84 -20.03 5.96
N ASN A 199 -12.74 -20.49 5.09
CA ASN A 199 -12.71 -20.27 3.64
C ASN A 199 -13.17 -18.85 3.29
N ASP A 200 -12.32 -17.86 3.55
CA ASP A 200 -12.56 -16.46 3.24
C ASP A 200 -11.71 -15.96 2.04
N GLU A 201 -12.18 -14.91 1.35
CA GLU A 201 -11.48 -14.29 0.22
C GLU A 201 -10.12 -13.66 0.60
N LYS A 202 -10.00 -13.18 1.85
CA LYS A 202 -8.77 -12.63 2.43
C LYS A 202 -7.89 -13.70 3.06
N SER A 203 -8.34 -14.94 3.21
CA SER A 203 -7.47 -16.07 3.56
C SER A 203 -6.85 -16.62 2.28
N GLY A 204 -5.53 -16.77 2.23
CA GLY A 204 -4.90 -17.30 1.02
C GLY A 204 -3.44 -16.95 0.87
N ASN A 205 -2.98 -17.05 -0.37
CA ASN A 205 -1.66 -16.60 -0.75
C ASN A 205 -1.65 -16.05 -2.16
N GLY A 206 -0.65 -15.23 -2.43
CA GLY A 206 -0.47 -14.65 -3.74
C GLY A 206 0.87 -13.98 -3.90
N TYR A 207 1.19 -13.62 -5.13
CA TYR A 207 2.41 -12.95 -5.46
C TYR A 207 2.15 -11.87 -6.50
N SER A 208 3.06 -10.91 -6.54
CA SER A 208 3.03 -9.82 -7.50
C SER A 208 4.44 -9.56 -8.02
N PHE A 209 4.53 -9.24 -9.30
CA PHE A 209 5.74 -8.86 -9.99
C PHE A 209 5.53 -7.55 -10.74
N ASN A 210 6.35 -6.55 -10.43
CA ASN A 210 6.33 -5.23 -11.04
C ASN A 210 7.60 -5.03 -11.86
N PHE A 211 7.46 -4.39 -13.01
CA PHE A 211 8.61 -3.91 -13.77
C PHE A 211 8.37 -2.50 -14.31
N GLU A 212 9.46 -1.77 -14.48
CA GLU A 212 9.50 -0.49 -15.19
C GLU A 212 10.78 -0.42 -16.02
N VAL A 213 10.70 0.07 -17.24
CA VAL A 213 11.85 0.35 -18.12
C VAL A 213 11.77 1.81 -18.57
N ARG A 214 12.86 2.55 -18.40
CA ARG A 214 13.00 3.98 -18.67
C ARG A 214 14.04 4.22 -19.78
N PRO A 215 13.73 3.90 -21.05
CA PRO A 215 14.72 3.90 -22.13
C PRO A 215 15.23 5.31 -22.48
N VAL A 216 14.41 6.34 -22.23
CA VAL A 216 14.77 7.74 -22.43
C VAL A 216 14.31 8.56 -21.24
N ASN A 217 14.96 9.70 -21.03
CA ASN A 217 14.53 10.65 -20.00
C ASN A 217 13.05 11.01 -20.22
N ASN A 218 12.28 10.95 -19.14
CA ASN A 218 10.86 11.30 -19.08
C ASN A 218 9.89 10.30 -19.74
N PHE A 219 10.34 9.11 -20.16
CA PHE A 219 9.46 8.06 -20.66
C PHE A 219 9.67 6.76 -19.88
N ALA A 220 8.57 6.09 -19.55
CA ALA A 220 8.61 4.79 -18.90
C ALA A 220 7.58 3.84 -19.50
N LEU A 221 7.99 2.59 -19.71
CA LEU A 221 7.11 1.45 -19.91
C LEU A 221 7.00 0.72 -18.58
N PHE A 222 5.81 0.35 -18.16
CA PHE A 222 5.63 -0.36 -16.91
C PHE A 222 4.61 -1.48 -17.04
N GLY A 223 4.72 -2.44 -16.14
CA GLY A 223 3.70 -3.44 -15.97
C GLY A 223 3.76 -4.09 -14.59
N ARG A 224 2.65 -4.74 -14.26
CA ARG A 224 2.48 -5.52 -13.06
C ARG A 224 1.65 -6.76 -13.36
N TYR A 225 2.06 -7.88 -12.79
CA TYR A 225 1.28 -9.11 -12.77
C TYR A 225 1.02 -9.51 -11.33
N ASP A 226 -0.25 -9.73 -11.00
CA ASP A 226 -0.70 -10.14 -9.68
C ASP A 226 -1.43 -11.49 -9.79
N ASN A 227 -1.16 -12.39 -8.85
CA ASN A 227 -1.92 -13.62 -8.65
C ASN A 227 -2.37 -13.72 -7.20
N TRP A 228 -3.65 -13.99 -6.98
CA TRP A 228 -4.21 -14.32 -5.67
C TRP A 228 -4.98 -15.63 -5.73
N ASN A 229 -4.69 -16.51 -4.78
CA ASN A 229 -5.43 -17.75 -4.55
C ASN A 229 -6.05 -17.67 -3.15
N SER A 230 -7.35 -17.50 -3.13
CA SER A 230 -8.18 -17.38 -1.93
C SER A 230 -8.66 -18.75 -1.47
N GLU A 231 -8.75 -18.96 -0.16
CA GLU A 231 -9.26 -20.22 0.41
C GLU A 231 -10.76 -20.44 0.11
N ASP A 232 -11.51 -19.38 -0.24
CA ASP A 232 -12.90 -19.49 -0.70
C ASP A 232 -13.07 -20.10 -2.10
N ASN A 233 -11.97 -20.24 -2.87
CA ASN A 233 -11.91 -20.67 -4.27
C ASN A 233 -12.80 -19.88 -5.25
N LYS A 234 -13.49 -18.82 -4.83
CA LYS A 234 -14.36 -18.00 -5.69
C LYS A 234 -13.67 -16.74 -6.17
N ASN A 235 -12.69 -16.27 -5.40
CA ASN A 235 -11.99 -15.01 -5.64
C ASN A 235 -10.55 -15.21 -6.15
N ASP A 236 -10.22 -16.44 -6.59
CA ASP A 236 -8.98 -16.74 -7.29
C ASP A 236 -8.88 -15.94 -8.59
N ARG A 237 -7.81 -15.15 -8.71
CA ARG A 237 -7.70 -14.19 -9.81
C ARG A 237 -6.27 -13.89 -10.22
N ASN A 238 -6.17 -13.43 -11.47
CA ASN A 238 -4.97 -12.88 -12.07
C ASN A 238 -5.29 -11.45 -12.52
N GLU A 239 -4.44 -10.49 -12.18
CA GLU A 239 -4.50 -9.13 -12.70
C GLU A 239 -3.24 -8.83 -13.51
N TYR A 240 -3.45 -8.22 -14.68
CA TYR A 240 -2.41 -7.74 -15.56
C TYR A 240 -2.59 -6.24 -15.74
N LEU A 241 -1.58 -5.48 -15.36
CA LEU A 241 -1.54 -4.04 -15.57
C LEU A 241 -0.34 -3.71 -16.46
N TYR A 242 -0.55 -2.87 -17.45
CA TYR A 242 0.47 -2.49 -18.41
C TYR A 242 0.21 -1.06 -18.89
N GLY A 243 1.27 -0.30 -19.15
CA GLY A 243 1.10 1.05 -19.62
C GLY A 243 2.39 1.77 -19.95
N VAL A 244 2.19 3.02 -20.37
CA VAL A 244 3.25 3.96 -20.70
C VAL A 244 3.04 5.24 -19.90
N ALA A 245 4.14 5.82 -19.44
CA ALA A 245 4.14 7.09 -18.74
C ALA A 245 5.09 8.08 -19.43
N TRP A 246 4.65 9.33 -19.55
CA TRP A 246 5.44 10.41 -20.10
C TRP A 246 5.39 11.65 -19.19
N SER A 247 6.55 12.05 -18.69
CA SER A 247 6.70 13.27 -17.89
C SER A 247 6.91 14.47 -18.81
N MET A 248 5.85 15.25 -19.04
CA MET A 248 5.94 16.47 -19.87
C MET A 248 6.89 17.49 -19.24
N ASN A 249 6.83 17.64 -17.91
CA ASN A 249 7.73 18.46 -17.12
C ASN A 249 7.70 17.99 -15.65
N LYS A 250 8.34 18.72 -14.73
CA LYS A 250 8.39 18.36 -13.30
C LYS A 250 7.04 18.40 -12.59
N HIS A 251 6.03 19.04 -13.18
CA HIS A 251 4.70 19.21 -12.60
C HIS A 251 3.66 18.28 -13.23
N VAL A 252 3.85 17.83 -14.47
CA VAL A 252 2.82 17.07 -15.21
C VAL A 252 3.40 15.79 -15.77
N LYS A 253 2.78 14.65 -15.40
CA LYS A 253 3.01 13.34 -16.00
C LYS A 253 1.70 12.78 -16.55
N TRP A 254 1.76 12.27 -17.78
CA TRP A 254 0.67 11.59 -18.45
C TRP A 254 0.87 10.08 -18.39
N ILE A 255 -0.20 9.34 -18.14
CA ILE A 255 -0.19 7.88 -18.06
C ILE A 255 -1.33 7.33 -18.91
N ILE A 256 -1.01 6.40 -19.80
CA ILE A 256 -1.99 5.58 -20.52
C ILE A 256 -1.77 4.13 -20.09
N ASN A 257 -2.81 3.45 -19.63
CA ASN A 257 -2.68 2.08 -19.18
C ASN A 257 -3.93 1.23 -19.44
N GLY A 258 -3.71 -0.09 -19.46
CA GLY A 258 -4.73 -1.12 -19.41
C GLY A 258 -4.63 -1.94 -18.13
N ILE A 259 -5.77 -2.39 -17.62
CA ILE A 259 -5.88 -3.34 -16.52
C ILE A 259 -6.82 -4.46 -16.96
N THR A 260 -6.36 -5.70 -16.93
CA THR A 260 -7.14 -6.90 -17.25
C THR A 260 -7.16 -7.81 -16.04
N THR A 261 -8.36 -8.11 -15.54
CA THR A 261 -8.55 -9.03 -14.41
C THR A 261 -9.30 -10.26 -14.89
N LYS A 262 -8.77 -11.44 -14.54
CA LYS A 262 -9.33 -12.75 -14.88
C LYS A 262 -9.57 -13.57 -13.63
N TYR A 263 -10.81 -13.93 -13.37
CA TYR A 263 -11.24 -14.75 -12.26
C TYR A 263 -11.27 -16.22 -12.69
N LYS A 264 -10.55 -17.09 -11.98
CA LYS A 264 -10.38 -18.50 -12.40
C LYS A 264 -11.71 -19.25 -12.41
N ASN A 265 -12.56 -19.01 -11.41
CA ASN A 265 -13.80 -19.76 -11.18
C ASN A 265 -15.07 -18.93 -11.43
N ASN A 266 -14.94 -17.70 -11.94
CA ASN A 266 -16.09 -16.84 -12.25
C ASN A 266 -15.79 -15.88 -13.41
N LYS A 267 -15.89 -16.40 -14.65
CA LYS A 267 -15.58 -15.64 -15.86
C LYS A 267 -16.48 -14.42 -16.09
N ASP A 268 -17.66 -14.38 -15.51
CA ASP A 268 -18.57 -13.23 -15.63
C ASP A 268 -18.04 -11.98 -14.89
N LYS A 269 -17.06 -12.17 -13.99
CA LYS A 269 -16.31 -11.08 -13.34
C LYS A 269 -15.09 -10.61 -14.15
N ASP A 270 -14.72 -11.29 -15.23
CA ASP A 270 -13.58 -10.90 -16.05
C ASP A 270 -13.83 -9.52 -16.68
N TYR A 271 -12.82 -8.66 -16.65
CA TYR A 271 -12.95 -7.35 -17.25
C TYR A 271 -11.62 -6.82 -17.79
N THR A 272 -11.73 -5.82 -18.66
CA THR A 272 -10.60 -4.99 -19.05
C THR A 272 -11.00 -3.52 -19.00
N LYS A 273 -10.15 -2.69 -18.40
CA LYS A 273 -10.31 -1.24 -18.30
C LYS A 273 -9.11 -0.56 -18.95
N TYR A 274 -9.38 0.54 -19.64
CA TYR A 274 -8.36 1.43 -20.18
C TYR A 274 -8.53 2.80 -19.53
N MET A 275 -7.41 3.43 -19.17
CA MET A 275 -7.42 4.71 -18.48
C MET A 275 -6.41 5.67 -19.07
N PHE A 276 -6.74 6.95 -18.96
CA PHE A 276 -5.86 8.07 -19.27
C PHE A 276 -5.83 8.99 -18.05
N THR A 277 -4.63 9.16 -17.48
CA THR A 277 -4.44 9.85 -16.20
C THR A 277 -3.42 10.97 -16.35
N ALA A 278 -3.69 12.11 -15.71
CA ALA A 278 -2.74 13.20 -15.52
C ALA A 278 -2.36 13.30 -14.04
N GLU A 279 -1.09 13.08 -13.70
CA GLU A 279 -0.54 13.40 -12.39
C GLU A 279 -0.06 14.85 -12.40
N VAL A 280 -0.57 15.66 -11.46
CA VAL A 280 -0.17 17.06 -11.28
C VAL A 280 0.53 17.22 -9.92
N HIS A 281 1.79 17.66 -9.95
CA HIS A 281 2.61 17.93 -8.79
C HIS A 281 2.79 19.45 -8.61
N PHE A 282 2.49 19.96 -7.42
CA PHE A 282 2.60 21.38 -7.04
C PHE A 282 3.86 21.64 -6.22
#